data_AF-A0A4Y9YRV4-F1
#
_entry.id   AF-A0A4Y9YRV4-F1
#
_cell.length_a   1.000
_cell.length_b   1.000
_cell.length_c   1.000
_cell.angle_alpha   90.00
_cell.angle_beta   90.00
_cell.angle_gamma   90.00
#
_symmetry.space_group_name_H-M   'P 1'
#
loop_
_entity.id
_entity.type
_entity.pdbx_description
1 polymer ?
#
loop_
_entity_poly.entity_id
_entity_poly.type
_entity_poly.pdbx_seq_one_letter_code
_entity_poly.pdbx_strand_id
1 'polypeptide(L)'
;MPGKRSMDKETTKKIEEFQAAAVAAAEEIVFRIFPCKILELQQFIDSTNDPSSPFHMSHAAESTDTTVYPPPNSAEDGPDVKKRKLHSSDANGAVSTAGLTILNDTRHAVYPNLVAANQHLDKVHALVKKECEQLADLCDKVKLWVNLSMPK
;
A
#
# COMPACT_ATOMS: atom_id res chain seq x y z
N MET A 1 -15.48 -24.54 -43.66
CA MET A 1 -14.24 -24.95 -42.98
C MET A 1 -13.44 -23.69 -42.66
N PRO A 2 -13.44 -23.19 -41.42
CA PRO A 2 -12.59 -22.05 -41.08
C PRO A 2 -11.14 -22.52 -41.19
N GLY A 3 -10.41 -21.97 -42.17
CA GLY A 3 -9.01 -22.32 -42.41
C GLY A 3 -8.19 -22.11 -41.13
N LYS A 4 -7.40 -23.14 -40.77
CA LYS A 4 -6.45 -23.09 -39.66
C LYS A 4 -5.51 -21.91 -39.91
N ARG A 5 -5.73 -20.79 -39.22
CA ARG A 5 -4.82 -19.64 -39.26
C ARG A 5 -3.52 -20.12 -38.63
N SER A 6 -2.50 -20.33 -39.47
CA SER A 6 -1.15 -20.60 -39.01
C SER A 6 -0.47 -19.27 -38.74
N MET A 7 0.17 -19.14 -37.59
CA MET A 7 1.15 -18.07 -37.39
C MET A 7 2.34 -18.29 -38.32
N ASP A 8 3.04 -17.20 -38.64
CA ASP A 8 4.32 -17.29 -39.32
C ASP A 8 5.38 -17.90 -38.39
N LYS A 9 6.46 -18.40 -38.99
CA LYS A 9 7.50 -19.14 -38.27
C LYS A 9 8.25 -18.27 -37.26
N GLU A 10 8.47 -16.99 -37.56
CA GLU A 10 9.21 -16.09 -36.68
C GLU A 10 8.38 -15.77 -35.43
N THR A 11 7.10 -15.45 -35.60
CA THR A 11 6.21 -15.18 -34.46
C THR A 11 6.00 -16.43 -33.61
N THR A 12 5.91 -17.61 -34.23
CA THR A 12 5.84 -18.89 -33.49
C THR A 12 7.08 -19.08 -32.60
N LYS A 13 8.28 -18.87 -33.18
CA LYS A 13 9.54 -18.96 -32.45
C LYS A 13 9.61 -17.97 -31.28
N LYS A 14 9.20 -16.72 -31.48
CA LYS A 14 9.17 -15.70 -30.41
C LYS A 14 8.22 -16.07 -29.27
N ILE A 15 7.08 -16.70 -29.57
CA ILE A 15 6.15 -17.18 -28.53
C ILE A 15 6.77 -18.35 -27.75
N GLU A 16 7.41 -19.29 -28.43
CA GLU A 16 8.09 -20.41 -27.76
C GLU A 16 9.23 -19.91 -26.84
N GLU A 17 10.03 -18.95 -27.31
CA GLU A 17 11.06 -18.29 -26.50
C GLU A 17 10.47 -17.57 -25.28
N PHE A 18 9.36 -16.85 -25.47
CA PHE A 18 8.65 -16.19 -24.38
C PHE A 18 8.10 -17.19 -23.34
N GLN A 19 7.53 -18.30 -23.79
CA GLN A 19 7.03 -19.35 -22.91
C GLN A 19 8.17 -19.99 -22.11
N ALA A 20 9.30 -20.31 -22.76
CA ALA A 20 10.48 -20.84 -22.09
C ALA A 20 11.02 -19.85 -21.03
N ALA A 21 11.06 -18.56 -21.35
CA ALA A 21 11.46 -17.52 -20.40
C ALA A 21 10.48 -17.40 -19.21
N ALA A 22 9.18 -17.50 -19.45
CA ALA A 22 8.16 -17.48 -18.40
C ALA A 22 8.28 -18.69 -17.46
N VAL A 23 8.56 -19.88 -17.99
CA VAL A 23 8.82 -21.10 -17.20
C VAL A 23 10.06 -20.91 -16.33
N ALA A 24 11.19 -20.52 -16.93
CA ALA A 24 12.44 -20.33 -16.19
C ALA A 24 12.31 -19.27 -15.08
N ALA A 25 11.62 -18.16 -15.37
CA ALA A 25 11.33 -17.13 -14.37
C ALA A 25 10.45 -17.67 -13.24
N ALA A 26 9.39 -18.42 -13.54
CA ALA A 26 8.49 -18.95 -12.53
C ALA A 26 9.17 -20.00 -11.64
N GLU A 27 9.99 -20.88 -12.20
CA GLU A 27 10.76 -21.87 -11.42
C GLU A 27 11.72 -21.17 -10.44
N GLU A 28 12.46 -20.18 -10.93
CA GLU A 28 13.34 -19.37 -10.08
C GLU A 28 12.55 -18.67 -8.96
N ILE A 29 11.37 -18.13 -9.27
CA ILE A 29 10.52 -17.46 -8.29
C ILE A 29 10.04 -18.44 -7.21
N VAL A 30 9.46 -19.56 -7.62
CA VAL A 30 8.81 -20.52 -6.71
C VAL A 30 9.83 -21.28 -5.87
N PHE A 31 10.94 -21.72 -6.47
CA PHE A 31 11.90 -22.58 -5.78
C PHE A 31 13.00 -21.81 -5.05
N ARG A 32 13.25 -20.54 -5.41
CA ARG A 32 14.30 -19.73 -4.77
C ARG A 32 13.77 -18.44 -4.16
N ILE A 33 13.12 -17.58 -4.95
CA ILE A 33 12.81 -16.22 -4.51
C ILE A 33 11.77 -16.22 -3.39
N PHE A 34 10.67 -16.96 -3.51
CA PHE A 34 9.63 -17.04 -2.49
C PHE A 34 10.14 -17.61 -1.16
N PRO A 35 10.84 -18.75 -1.11
CA PRO A 35 11.47 -19.22 0.13
C PRO A 35 12.41 -18.18 0.75
N CYS A 36 13.26 -17.52 -0.05
CA CYS A 36 14.15 -16.47 0.46
C CYS A 36 13.36 -15.27 1.03
N LYS A 37 12.31 -14.82 0.33
CA LYS A 37 11.49 -13.69 0.75
C LYS A 37 10.71 -13.98 2.04
N ILE A 38 10.24 -15.20 2.23
CA ILE A 38 9.60 -15.61 3.50
C ILE A 38 10.57 -15.42 4.67
N LEU A 39 11.83 -15.86 4.52
CA LEU A 39 12.84 -15.72 5.56
C LEU A 39 13.23 -14.25 5.80
N GLU A 40 13.39 -13.47 4.74
CA GLU A 40 13.68 -12.02 4.82
C GLU A 40 12.58 -11.25 5.55
N LEU A 41 11.31 -11.48 5.18
CA LEU A 41 10.17 -10.82 5.81
C LEU A 41 9.99 -11.25 7.27
N GLN A 42 10.28 -12.51 7.60
CA GLN A 42 10.31 -12.96 9.00
C GLN A 42 11.36 -12.19 9.81
N GLN A 43 12.56 -11.97 9.25
CA GLN A 43 13.58 -11.16 9.91
C GLN A 43 13.11 -9.72 10.15
N PHE A 44 12.35 -9.12 9.24
CA PHE A 44 11.76 -7.79 9.48
C PHE A 44 10.77 -7.81 10.64
N ILE A 45 9.93 -8.85 10.75
CA ILE A 45 9.01 -9.01 11.88
C ILE A 45 9.79 -9.17 13.18
N ASP A 46 10.80 -10.04 13.21
CA ASP A 46 11.59 -10.27 14.42
C ASP A 46 12.35 -9.00 14.86
N SER A 47 12.80 -8.21 13.88
CA SER A 47 13.49 -6.94 14.11
C SER A 47 12.61 -5.90 14.81
N THR A 48 11.28 -6.00 14.79
CA THR A 48 10.41 -4.99 15.43
C THR A 48 10.60 -4.90 16.94
N ASN A 49 11.25 -5.89 17.55
CA ASN A 49 11.60 -5.91 18.98
C ASN A 49 12.95 -5.23 19.28
N ASP A 50 13.75 -4.92 18.25
CA ASP A 50 15.03 -4.25 18.39
C ASP A 50 14.84 -2.73 18.23
N PRO A 51 15.24 -1.89 19.21
CA PRO A 51 15.15 -0.43 19.11
C PRO A 51 15.90 0.20 17.93
N SER A 52 16.83 -0.53 17.31
CA SER A 52 17.53 -0.10 16.09
C SER A 52 16.72 -0.35 14.81
N SER A 53 15.67 -1.17 14.87
CA SER A 53 14.81 -1.46 13.72
C SER A 53 13.91 -0.27 13.40
N PRO A 54 13.77 0.11 12.12
CA PRO A 54 12.85 1.16 11.73
C PRO A 54 11.38 0.83 12.02
N PHE A 55 11.05 -0.42 12.36
CA PHE A 55 9.70 -0.83 12.71
C PHE A 55 9.42 -0.82 14.22
N HIS A 56 10.41 -0.48 15.05
CA HIS A 56 10.26 -0.48 16.50
C HIS A 56 9.39 0.69 16.98
N MET A 57 8.48 0.41 17.93
CA MET A 57 7.48 1.39 18.40
C MET A 57 8.07 2.62 19.11
N SER A 58 9.30 2.53 19.63
CA SER A 58 9.95 3.68 20.30
C SER A 58 10.07 4.89 19.38
N HIS A 59 10.20 4.69 18.07
CA HIS A 59 10.28 5.78 17.11
C HIS A 59 9.00 6.61 17.04
N ALA A 60 7.84 6.05 17.42
CA ALA A 60 6.58 6.79 17.41
C ALA A 60 6.60 7.99 18.37
N ALA A 61 7.27 7.87 19.51
CA ALA A 61 7.36 8.94 20.51
C ALA A 61 8.24 10.12 20.02
N GLU A 62 9.26 9.83 19.22
CA GLU A 62 10.20 10.84 18.71
C GLU A 62 9.72 11.51 17.42
N SER A 63 8.90 10.81 16.63
CA SER A 63 8.49 11.23 15.29
C SER A 63 7.07 11.76 15.19
N THR A 64 6.27 11.58 16.23
CA THR A 64 4.90 12.10 16.29
C THR A 64 4.89 13.43 17.00
N ASP A 65 4.43 14.47 16.30
CA ASP A 65 4.19 15.76 16.91
C ASP A 65 2.97 15.67 17.85
N THR A 66 3.22 15.80 19.14
CA THR A 66 2.19 15.81 20.20
C THR A 66 1.84 17.22 20.66
N THR A 67 2.40 18.26 20.02
CA THR A 67 2.21 19.65 20.38
C THR A 67 0.77 20.08 20.13
N VAL A 68 0.11 20.59 21.16
CA VAL A 68 -1.18 21.25 21.00
C VAL A 68 -0.93 22.68 20.55
N TYR A 69 -1.01 22.93 19.25
CA TYR A 69 -0.84 24.27 18.70
C TYR A 69 -2.06 25.15 19.05
N PRO A 70 -1.84 26.38 19.56
CA PRO A 70 -2.93 27.32 19.74
C PRO A 70 -3.52 27.71 18.38
N PRO A 71 -4.80 28.14 18.34
CA PRO A 71 -5.39 28.69 17.13
C PRO A 71 -4.51 29.83 16.57
N PRO A 72 -4.36 29.96 15.24
CA PRO A 72 -3.66 31.09 14.65
C PRO A 72 -4.31 32.39 15.14
N ASN A 73 -3.51 33.34 15.63
CA ASN A 73 -3.99 34.65 16.08
C ASN A 73 -4.48 35.49 14.90
N SER A 74 -5.69 35.21 14.43
CA SER A 74 -6.48 36.10 13.59
C SER A 74 -7.94 35.86 13.89
N ALA A 75 -8.57 36.80 14.59
CA ALA A 75 -10.01 36.91 14.72
C ALA A 75 -10.71 37.24 13.37
N GLU A 76 -10.05 37.08 12.23
CA GLU A 76 -10.51 37.55 10.92
C GLU A 76 -10.48 36.50 9.79
N ASP A 77 -9.85 35.32 9.96
CA ASP A 77 -9.60 34.41 8.81
C ASP A 77 -9.90 32.92 9.05
N GLY A 78 -10.68 32.59 10.08
CA GLY A 78 -11.21 31.24 10.29
C GLY A 78 -12.57 31.06 9.61
N PRO A 79 -12.91 29.88 9.04
CA PRO A 79 -14.27 29.61 8.59
C PRO A 79 -15.21 29.79 9.78
N ASP A 80 -16.17 30.69 9.63
CA ASP A 80 -17.12 31.13 10.65
C ASP A 80 -17.74 29.90 11.34
N VAL A 81 -17.19 29.50 12.50
CA VAL A 81 -17.68 28.36 13.29
C VAL A 81 -18.90 28.86 14.02
N LYS A 82 -19.97 29.11 13.26
CA LYS A 82 -21.28 29.49 13.75
C LYS A 82 -21.74 28.34 14.65
N LYS A 83 -21.45 28.47 15.95
CA LYS A 83 -21.79 27.48 16.98
C LYS A 83 -23.25 27.13 16.80
N ARG A 84 -23.53 25.95 16.26
CA ARG A 84 -24.90 25.45 16.15
C ARG A 84 -25.36 25.27 17.58
N LYS A 85 -26.26 26.15 18.06
CA LYS A 85 -26.99 25.93 19.30
C LYS A 85 -27.57 24.52 19.20
N LEU A 86 -27.13 23.62 20.08
CA LEU A 86 -27.76 22.33 20.23
C LEU A 86 -29.16 22.62 20.77
N HIS A 87 -30.16 22.64 19.88
CA HIS A 87 -31.53 22.56 20.34
C HIS A 87 -31.68 21.16 20.93
N SER A 88 -31.98 21.09 22.22
CA SER A 88 -32.22 19.84 22.94
C SER A 88 -33.53 19.22 22.43
N SER A 89 -33.46 18.58 21.27
CA SER A 89 -34.45 17.66 20.71
C SER A 89 -33.93 17.24 19.35
N ASP A 90 -33.22 16.12 19.30
CA ASP A 90 -33.36 15.08 18.29
C ASP A 90 -32.15 14.16 18.34
N ALA A 91 -32.34 13.06 19.05
CA ALA A 91 -31.54 11.85 18.89
C ALA A 91 -31.67 11.38 17.44
N ASN A 92 -30.54 11.29 16.73
CA ASN A 92 -30.22 10.24 15.74
C ASN A 92 -28.97 10.64 14.94
N GLY A 93 -27.80 10.44 15.53
CA GLY A 93 -26.54 10.37 14.80
C GLY A 93 -26.36 8.94 14.29
N ALA A 94 -27.02 8.60 13.19
CA ALA A 94 -26.72 7.39 12.44
C ALA A 94 -25.26 7.46 11.98
N VAL A 95 -24.41 6.64 12.59
CA VAL A 95 -23.05 6.39 12.13
C VAL A 95 -23.18 5.58 10.84
N SER A 96 -23.20 6.27 9.70
CA SER A 96 -23.15 5.62 8.40
C SER A 96 -21.80 4.91 8.24
N THR A 97 -21.91 3.59 8.23
CA THR A 97 -20.95 2.59 7.79
C THR A 97 -20.38 2.91 6.40
N ALA A 98 -19.14 3.40 6.35
CA ALA A 98 -18.25 3.31 5.18
C ALA A 98 -16.80 3.62 5.60
N GLY A 99 -16.29 2.86 6.57
CA GLY A 99 -14.97 3.05 7.16
C GLY A 99 -13.83 2.38 6.40
N LEU A 100 -13.81 2.46 5.07
CA LEU A 100 -12.63 2.07 4.29
C LEU A 100 -12.46 3.05 3.13
N THR A 101 -11.26 3.61 3.02
CA THR A 101 -10.79 4.58 2.02
C THR A 101 -11.29 6.01 2.24
N ILE A 102 -10.39 6.89 2.69
CA ILE A 102 -9.98 8.13 2.01
C ILE A 102 -8.69 8.59 2.72
N LEU A 103 -7.64 8.81 1.93
CA LEU A 103 -6.41 9.47 2.38
C LEU A 103 -6.75 10.73 3.18
N ASN A 104 -6.30 10.83 4.43
CA ASN A 104 -6.21 12.06 5.24
C ASN A 104 -7.10 13.23 4.76
N ASP A 105 -8.42 13.08 4.82
CA ASP A 105 -9.34 14.13 4.36
C ASP A 105 -9.36 15.28 5.37
N THR A 106 -8.55 16.30 5.12
CA THR A 106 -8.49 17.52 5.92
C THR A 106 -9.53 18.58 5.53
N ARG A 107 -10.48 18.27 4.62
CA ARG A 107 -11.49 19.24 4.14
C ARG A 107 -12.35 19.85 5.25
N HIS A 108 -12.45 19.18 6.40
CA HIS A 108 -13.17 19.64 7.58
C HIS A 108 -12.24 20.03 8.74
N ALA A 109 -10.92 19.95 8.56
CA ALA A 109 -9.96 20.37 9.57
C ALA A 109 -9.97 21.90 9.62
N VAL A 110 -10.26 22.46 10.79
CA VAL A 110 -10.34 23.91 10.99
C VAL A 110 -8.97 24.57 10.79
N TYR A 111 -7.88 23.86 11.11
CA TYR A 111 -6.51 24.33 10.95
C TYR A 111 -5.58 23.21 10.42
N PRO A 112 -5.66 22.86 9.12
CA PRO A 112 -4.84 21.78 8.55
C PRO A 112 -3.34 22.07 8.66
N ASN A 113 -2.96 23.35 8.72
CA ASN A 113 -1.58 23.83 8.85
C ASN A 113 -0.93 23.46 10.19
N LEU A 114 -1.72 23.04 11.18
CA LEU A 114 -1.26 22.67 12.53
C LEU A 114 -1.10 21.16 12.71
N VAL A 115 -1.38 20.36 11.67
CA VAL A 115 -1.25 18.90 11.71
C VAL A 115 0.03 18.52 10.95
N ALA A 116 1.08 18.17 11.70
CA ALA A 116 2.33 17.70 11.12
C ALA A 116 2.24 16.21 10.77
N ALA A 117 2.78 15.85 9.59
CA ALA A 117 2.92 14.45 9.20
C ALA A 117 4.06 13.78 9.99
N ASN A 118 3.88 12.50 10.33
CA ASN A 118 4.96 11.71 10.91
C ASN A 118 5.95 11.31 9.81
N GLN A 119 7.10 12.00 9.76
CA GLN A 119 8.13 11.78 8.74
C GLN A 119 8.82 10.42 8.84
N HIS A 120 8.76 9.77 10.00
CA HIS A 120 9.29 8.41 10.18
C HIS A 120 8.40 7.40 9.44
N LEU A 121 7.07 7.57 9.49
CA LEU A 121 6.15 6.71 8.76
C LEU A 121 6.35 6.76 7.25
N ASP A 122 6.79 7.89 6.68
CA ASP A 122 7.11 7.94 5.25
C ASP A 122 8.22 6.94 4.86
N LYS A 123 9.25 6.81 5.72
CA LYS A 123 10.35 5.86 5.50
C LYS A 123 9.89 4.41 5.67
N VAL A 124 9.11 4.15 6.72
CA VAL A 124 8.53 2.81 6.97
C VAL A 124 7.61 2.41 5.82
N HIS A 125 6.74 3.31 5.36
CA HIS A 125 5.86 3.06 4.22
C HIS A 125 6.62 2.84 2.93
N ALA A 126 7.74 3.52 2.70
CA ALA A 126 8.57 3.27 1.51
C ALA A 126 9.11 1.83 1.48
N LEU A 127 9.55 1.30 2.63
CA LEU A 127 10.00 -0.09 2.75
C LEU A 127 8.85 -1.08 2.47
N VAL A 128 7.69 -0.88 3.11
CA VAL A 128 6.53 -1.75 2.91
C VAL A 128 6.04 -1.73 1.46
N LYS A 129 5.95 -0.54 0.84
CA LYS A 129 5.54 -0.40 -0.56
C LYS A 129 6.46 -1.16 -1.50
N LYS A 130 7.77 -1.05 -1.31
CA LYS A 130 8.76 -1.78 -2.11
C LYS A 130 8.53 -3.30 -2.05
N GLU A 131 8.32 -3.86 -0.85
CA GLU A 131 8.07 -5.29 -0.72
C GLU A 131 6.72 -5.71 -1.34
N CYS A 132 5.68 -4.88 -1.24
CA CYS A 132 4.40 -5.12 -1.91
C CYS A 132 4.50 -5.07 -3.45
N GLU A 133 5.25 -4.12 -3.99
CA GLU A 133 5.51 -4.00 -5.43
C GLU A 133 6.25 -5.23 -5.96
N GLN A 134 7.27 -5.69 -5.23
CA GLN A 134 7.99 -6.92 -5.56
C GLN A 134 7.06 -8.14 -5.51
N LEU A 135 6.23 -8.27 -4.46
CA LEU A 135 5.28 -9.37 -4.35
C LEU A 135 4.32 -9.41 -5.54
N ALA A 136 3.74 -8.27 -5.92
CA ALA A 136 2.82 -8.19 -7.04
C ALA A 136 3.46 -8.66 -8.35
N ASP A 137 4.66 -8.16 -8.67
CA ASP A 137 5.40 -8.53 -9.88
C ASP A 137 5.77 -10.03 -9.91
N LEU A 138 6.19 -10.60 -8.79
CA LEU A 138 6.50 -12.02 -8.69
C LEU A 138 5.24 -12.89 -8.85
N CYS A 139 4.14 -12.52 -8.20
CA CYS A 139 2.86 -13.22 -8.33
C CYS A 139 2.33 -13.18 -9.76
N ASP A 140 2.44 -12.05 -10.46
CA ASP A 140 1.98 -11.92 -11.85
C ASP A 140 2.77 -12.81 -12.80
N LYS A 141 4.09 -12.93 -12.62
CA LYS A 141 4.94 -13.85 -13.40
C LYS A 141 4.57 -15.32 -13.19
N VAL A 142 4.35 -15.73 -11.94
CA VAL A 142 3.92 -17.10 -11.61
C VAL A 142 2.52 -17.37 -12.16
N LYS A 143 1.59 -16.42 -12.04
CA LYS A 143 0.24 -16.51 -12.57
C LYS A 143 0.24 -16.66 -14.10
N LEU A 144 1.07 -15.88 -14.79
CA LEU A 144 1.26 -15.99 -16.23
C LEU A 144 1.74 -17.40 -16.60
N TRP A 145 2.76 -17.92 -15.91
CA TRP A 145 3.25 -19.27 -16.13
C TRP A 145 2.15 -20.32 -15.94
N VAL A 146 1.39 -20.28 -14.85
CA VAL A 146 0.25 -21.19 -14.61
C VAL A 146 -0.76 -21.14 -15.75
N ASN A 147 -1.13 -19.94 -16.21
CA ASN A 147 -2.06 -19.76 -17.32
C ASN A 147 -1.53 -20.34 -18.64
N LEU A 148 -0.23 -20.21 -18.90
CA LEU A 148 0.42 -20.77 -20.10
C LEU A 148 0.58 -22.30 -20.03
N SER A 149 0.71 -22.85 -18.83
CA SER A 149 0.84 -24.28 -18.58
C SER A 149 -0.49 -25.04 -18.53
N MET A 150 -1.64 -24.34 -18.54
CA MET A 150 -2.93 -24.99 -18.55
C MET A 150 -3.18 -25.74 -19.87
N PRO A 151 -3.58 -27.03 -19.82
CA PRO A 151 -3.93 -27.78 -21.02
C PRO A 151 -5.20 -27.22 -21.68
N LYS A 152 -5.31 -27.41 -23.00
CA LYS A 152 -6.45 -26.96 -23.83
C LYS A 152 -7.71 -27.79 -23.61
#